data_AF-A0A7W0W9F2-F1
#
_entry.id   AF-A0A7W0W9F2-F1
#
_cell.length_a   1.000
_cell.length_b   1.000
_cell.length_c   1.000
_cell.angle_alpha   90.00
_cell.angle_beta   90.00
_cell.angle_gamma   90.00
#
_symmetry.space_group_name_H-M   'P 1'
#
loop_
_entity.id
_entity.type
_entity.pdbx_description
1 polymer ?
#
loop_
_entity_poly.entity_id
_entity_poly.type
_entity_poly.pdbx_seq_one_letter_code
_entity_poly.pdbx_strand_id
1 'polypeptide(L)' 'MLTIQDMHDSIAGAIERAKKSQNTADLSELQQLAGYLMRPAHLNDDKDTEYRFRVLAASAANTREAILRQRGDDE' A
#
# COMPACT_ATOMS: atom_id res chain seq x y z
N MET A 1 -20.85 -9.21 -2.16
CA MET A 1 -19.68 -9.89 -2.75
C MET A 1 -18.53 -8.90 -2.67
N LEU A 2 -17.43 -9.25 -2.01
CA LEU A 2 -16.24 -8.38 -1.96
C LEU A 2 -15.55 -8.45 -3.33
N THR A 3 -15.37 -7.32 -3.98
CA THR A 3 -14.70 -7.23 -5.28
C THR A 3 -13.22 -6.87 -5.11
N ILE A 4 -12.43 -7.07 -6.17
CA ILE A 4 -11.05 -6.57 -6.23
C ILE A 4 -11.01 -5.05 -6.03
N GLN A 5 -12.00 -4.34 -6.58
CA GLN A 5 -12.15 -2.90 -6.40
C GLN A 5 -12.39 -2.53 -4.93
N ASP A 6 -13.25 -3.26 -4.22
CA ASP A 6 -13.51 -3.00 -2.79
C ASP A 6 -12.24 -3.22 -1.94
N MET A 7 -11.45 -4.25 -2.25
CA MET A 7 -10.16 -4.50 -1.58
C MET A 7 -9.15 -3.39 -1.87
N HIS A 8 -9.06 -2.97 -3.13
CA HIS A 8 -8.19 -1.87 -3.55
C HIS A 8 -8.53 -0.58 -2.80
N ASP A 9 -9.81 -0.18 -2.78
CA ASP A 9 -10.25 1.08 -2.18
C ASP A 9 -10.12 1.05 -0.65
N SER A 10 -10.36 -0.10 -0.03
CA SER A 10 -10.12 -0.30 1.40
C SER A 10 -8.64 -0.09 1.78
N ILE A 11 -7.71 -0.68 1.02
CA ILE A 11 -6.27 -0.53 1.24
C ILE A 11 -5.83 0.91 0.97
N ALA A 12 -6.31 1.53 -0.12
CA ALA A 12 -6.03 2.93 -0.41
C ALA A 12 -6.46 3.86 0.73
N GLY A 13 -7.68 3.67 1.24
CA GLY A 13 -8.19 4.42 2.40
C GLY A 13 -7.38 4.16 3.67
N ALA A 14 -6.90 2.93 3.89
CA ALA A 14 -6.04 2.60 5.02
C ALA A 14 -4.67 3.28 4.93
N ILE A 15 -4.06 3.34 3.74
CA ILE A 15 -2.79 4.06 3.50
C ILE A 15 -2.97 5.55 3.84
N GLU A 16 -4.06 6.19 3.42
CA GLU A 16 -4.31 7.60 3.74
C GLU A 16 -4.52 7.84 5.24
N ARG A 17 -5.14 6.91 5.97
CA ARG A 17 -5.26 7.00 7.43
C ARG A 17 -3.91 6.82 8.13
N ALA A 18 -3.11 5.84 7.69
CA ALA A 18 -1.77 5.60 8.22
C ALA A 18 -0.83 6.78 7.96
N LYS A 19 -0.94 7.42 6.79
CA LYS A 19 -0.25 8.67 6.45
C LYS A 19 -0.60 9.80 7.41
N LYS A 20 -1.90 10.05 7.65
CA LYS A 20 -2.36 11.12 8.55
C LYS A 20 -1.92 10.92 10.00
N SER A 21 -1.89 9.66 10.46
CA SER A 21 -1.41 9.30 11.80
C SER A 21 0.11 9.12 11.88
N GLN A 22 0.82 9.27 10.76
CA GLN A 22 2.24 8.97 10.62
C GLN A 22 2.64 7.58 11.15
N ASN A 23 1.74 6.59 11.03
CA ASN A 23 1.98 5.23 11.49
C ASN A 23 2.77 4.45 10.45
N THR A 24 4.10 4.37 10.65
CA THR A 24 5.02 3.69 9.74
C THR A 24 4.93 2.16 9.79
N ALA A 25 4.42 1.60 10.90
CA ALA A 25 4.18 0.17 11.02
C ALA A 25 3.00 -0.25 10.13
N ASP A 26 1.87 0.46 10.23
CA ASP A 26 0.69 0.22 9.37
C ASP A 26 1.05 0.35 7.88
N LEU A 27 1.84 1.36 7.51
CA LEU A 27 2.31 1.53 6.13
C LEU A 27 3.14 0.33 5.65
N SER A 28 3.97 -0.25 6.51
CA SER A 28 4.74 -1.46 6.19
C SER A 28 3.82 -2.67 5.99
N GLU A 29 2.82 -2.85 6.85
CA GLU A 29 1.85 -3.94 6.74
C GLU A 29 0.99 -3.81 5.47
N LEU A 30 0.54 -2.60 5.15
CA LEU A 30 -0.24 -2.30 3.95
C LEU A 30 0.57 -2.51 2.66
N GLN A 31 1.86 -2.16 2.67
CA GLN A 31 2.77 -2.48 1.57
C GLN A 31 2.85 -4.00 1.34
N GLN A 32 3.03 -4.78 2.41
CA GLN A 32 3.10 -6.24 2.31
C GLN A 32 1.78 -6.85 1.85
N LEU A 33 0.66 -6.36 2.37
CA LEU A 33 -0.68 -6.81 1.97
C LEU A 33 -0.94 -6.57 0.49
N ALA A 34 -0.64 -5.36 -0.01
CA ALA A 34 -0.75 -5.06 -1.43
C ALA A 34 0.17 -5.97 -2.27
N GLY A 35 1.41 -6.19 -1.83
CA GLY A 35 2.33 -7.14 -2.48
C GLY A 35 1.82 -8.59 -2.49
N TYR A 36 1.13 -9.02 -1.44
CA TYR A 36 0.51 -10.35 -1.36
C TYR A 36 -0.64 -10.49 -2.36
N LEU A 37 -1.51 -9.48 -2.46
CA LEU A 37 -2.65 -9.46 -3.40
C LEU A 37 -2.23 -9.31 -4.87
N MET A 38 -1.05 -8.75 -5.12
CA MET A 38 -0.45 -8.69 -6.46
C MET A 38 -0.06 -10.07 -7.00
N ARG A 39 0.39 -11.01 -6.15
CA ARG A 39 0.86 -12.34 -6.57
C ARG A 39 -0.17 -13.16 -7.36
N PRO A 40 -1.42 -13.33 -6.90
CA PRO A 40 -2.42 -14.07 -7.68
C PRO A 40 -2.75 -13.37 -9.00
N ALA A 41 -2.76 -12.04 -9.07
CA ALA A 41 -2.98 -11.31 -10.32
C ALA A 41 -1.85 -11.59 -11.32
N HIS A 42 -0.60 -11.56 -10.86
CA HIS A 42 0.56 -11.92 -11.67
C HIS A 42 0.49 -13.36 -12.22
N LEU A 43 0.11 -14.33 -11.37
CA LEU A 43 -0.01 -15.74 -11.76
C LEU A 43 -1.13 -16.00 -12.77
N ASN A 44 -2.16 -15.16 -12.82
CA ASN A 44 -3.27 -15.27 -13.76
C ASN A 44 -3.12 -14.34 -14.98
N ASP A 45 -1.96 -13.70 -15.14
CA ASP A 45 -1.67 -12.71 -16.19
C ASP A 45 -2.64 -11.51 -16.20
N ASP A 46 -3.28 -11.21 -15.06
CA ASP A 46 -4.15 -10.04 -14.89
C ASP A 46 -3.29 -8.79 -14.61
N LYS A 47 -2.88 -8.15 -15.70
CA LYS A 47 -2.02 -6.95 -15.65
C LYS A 47 -2.68 -5.74 -15.00
N ASP A 48 -4.01 -5.60 -15.09
CA ASP A 48 -4.70 -4.44 -14.51
C ASP A 48 -4.72 -4.56 -12.99
N THR A 49 -5.12 -5.72 -12.46
CA THR A 49 -5.13 -5.98 -11.02
C THR A 49 -3.71 -5.97 -10.46
N GLU A 50 -2.75 -6.58 -11.16
CA GLU A 50 -1.34 -6.57 -10.76
C GLU A 50 -0.83 -5.12 -10.64
N TYR A 51 -1.11 -4.29 -11.64
CA TYR A 51 -0.71 -2.88 -11.65
C TYR A 51 -1.31 -2.10 -10.48
N ARG A 52 -2.61 -2.27 -10.22
CA ARG A 52 -3.32 -1.58 -9.13
C ARG A 52 -2.69 -1.87 -7.77
N PHE A 53 -2.46 -3.14 -7.44
CA PHE A 53 -1.82 -3.50 -6.17
C PHE A 53 -0.35 -3.10 -6.11
N ARG A 54 0.36 -3.11 -7.23
CA ARG A 54 1.73 -2.59 -7.31
C ARG A 54 1.79 -1.10 -6.95
N VAL A 55 0.86 -0.30 -7.46
CA VAL A 55 0.76 1.14 -7.14
C VAL A 55 0.48 1.35 -5.65
N LEU A 56 -0.43 0.57 -5.05
CA LEU A 56 -0.68 0.64 -3.60
C LEU A 56 0.55 0.29 -2.76
N ALA A 57 1.26 -0.78 -3.12
CA ALA A 57 2.49 -1.17 -2.43
C ALA A 57 3.56 -0.06 -2.51
N ALA A 58 3.74 0.53 -3.69
CA ALA A 58 4.66 1.64 -3.89
C ALA A 58 4.23 2.90 -3.11
N SER A 59 2.93 3.22 -3.09
CA SER A 59 2.39 4.36 -2.35
C SER A 59 2.66 4.24 -0.83
N ALA A 60 2.42 3.06 -0.27
CA ALA A 60 2.69 2.79 1.15
C ALA A 60 4.19 2.91 1.47
N ALA A 61 5.06 2.32 0.63
CA ALA A 61 6.52 2.39 0.79
C ALA A 61 7.03 3.84 0.73
N ASN A 62 6.62 4.60 -0.29
CA ASN A 62 7.02 5.99 -0.49
C ASN A 62 6.57 6.89 0.67
N THR A 63 5.34 6.69 1.16
CA THR A 63 4.82 7.43 2.29
C THR A 63 5.61 7.13 3.57
N ARG A 64 5.93 5.85 3.81
CA ARG A 64 6.74 5.43 4.95
C ARG A 64 8.12 6.08 4.92
N GLU A 65 8.79 6.01 3.77
CA GLU A 65 10.08 6.66 3.53
C GLU A 65 10.04 8.17 3.80
N ALA A 66 9.01 8.87 3.31
CA ALA A 66 8.86 10.31 3.51
C ALA A 66 8.71 10.67 4.99
N ILE A 67 7.92 9.91 5.76
CA ILE A 67 7.77 10.11 7.21
C ILE A 67 9.08 9.85 7.95
N LEU A 68 9.79 8.77 7.60
CA LEU A 68 11.06 8.44 8.24
C LEU A 68 12.12 9.50 7.98
N ARG A 69 12.19 10.06 6.76
CA ARG A 69 13.10 11.17 6.44
C ARG A 69 12.77 12.42 7.25
N GLN A 70 11.50 12.81 7.31
CA GLN A 70 11.08 13.96 8.14
C GLN A 70 11.52 13.80 9.60
N ARG A 71 11.37 12.61 10.18
CA ARG A 71 11.81 12.34 11.57
C ARG A 71 13.32 12.36 11.75
N GLY A 72 14.08 11.90 10.76
CA GLY A 72 15.54 11.89 10.82
C GLY A 72 16.17 13.25 10.52
N ASP A 73 15.45 14.16 9.84
CA ASP A 73 15.87 15.55 9.63
C ASP A 73 15.55 16.45 10.85
N ASP A 74 14.70 15.97 11.78
CA ASP A 74 14.32 16.65 13.03
C ASP A 74 15.27 16.31 14.22
N GLU A 75 16.26 15.42 14.03
CA GLU A 75 17.31 15.06 15.01
C GLU A 75 18.64 15.80 14.78
#